data_AF-A0AAV5TVR6-F1
#
_entry.id   AF-A0AAV5TVR6-F1
#
_cell.length_a   1.000
_cell.length_b   1.000
_cell.length_c   1.000
_cell.angle_alpha   90.00
_cell.angle_beta   90.00
_cell.angle_gamma   90.00
#
_symmetry.space_group_name_H-M   'P 1'
#
loop_
_entity.id
_entity.type
_entity.pdbx_description
1 polymer ?
#
loop_
_entity_poly.entity_id
_entity_poly.type
_entity_poly.pdbx_seq_one_letter_code
_entity_poly.pdbx_strand_id
1 'polypeptide(L)'
;IPASKLFLVTFGQPRVGNFEYAQSVDRLVPNTWRIVHKFDLVAHVPYCVGLRTCQDFLNHSPYHHGTEVWYPTSMNSTDLYRVCDGKPLDEDAKCSNGHLFYNIDDHLRYFEKHVSDYGIAGCPIDPKISEAIVSHRYRKPARRYRNRPRFLNQTLEDMPELEAIAMITEVAMTRWAKDYVEYVWDWWHRKNSTGGDGGEEEPFRPSW
;
A
#
# COMPACT_ATOMS: atom_id res chain seq x y z
N ILE A 1 1.49 13.24 -17.71
CA ILE A 1 1.72 13.82 -16.35
C ILE A 1 3.18 13.56 -15.99
N PRO A 2 3.96 14.52 -15.49
CA PRO A 2 5.35 14.26 -15.07
C PRO A 2 5.42 13.19 -13.98
N ALA A 3 6.38 12.28 -14.04
CA ALA A 3 6.55 11.19 -13.05
C ALA A 3 6.67 11.72 -11.60
N SER A 4 7.30 12.88 -11.41
CA SER A 4 7.42 13.55 -10.11
C SER A 4 6.09 14.00 -9.49
N LYS A 5 5.00 14.00 -10.26
CA LYS A 5 3.64 14.32 -9.80
C LYS A 5 2.75 13.08 -9.69
N LEU A 6 3.26 11.90 -10.03
CA LEU A 6 2.55 10.64 -9.86
C LEU A 6 2.90 10.08 -8.48
N PHE A 7 1.88 9.65 -7.76
CA PHE A 7 2.01 8.94 -6.49
C PHE A 7 1.36 7.58 -6.66
N LEU A 8 2.10 6.53 -6.33
CA LEU A 8 1.58 5.17 -6.23
C LEU A 8 1.54 4.81 -4.74
N VAL A 9 0.35 4.55 -4.23
CA VAL A 9 0.16 4.15 -2.83
C VAL A 9 -0.58 2.83 -2.82
N THR A 10 -0.04 1.85 -2.11
CA THR A 10 -0.62 0.50 -2.01
C THR A 10 -0.73 0.06 -0.55
N PHE A 11 -1.70 -0.78 -0.23
CA PHE A 11 -1.93 -1.34 1.10
C PHE A 11 -1.68 -2.84 1.05
N GLY A 12 -0.83 -3.36 1.94
CA GLY A 12 -0.56 -4.80 2.05
C GLY A 12 -0.07 -5.44 0.74
N GLN A 13 0.67 -4.67 -0.08
CA GLN A 13 1.04 -5.08 -1.43
C GLN A 13 1.95 -6.31 -1.39
N PRO A 14 1.59 -7.42 -2.06
CA PRO A 14 2.51 -8.56 -2.24
C PRO A 14 3.70 -8.20 -3.14
N ARG A 15 4.72 -9.05 -3.14
CA ARG A 15 5.82 -8.93 -4.13
C ARG A 15 5.26 -9.24 -5.51
N VAL A 16 5.51 -8.38 -6.47
CA VAL A 16 4.89 -8.50 -7.81
C VAL A 16 5.86 -9.01 -8.87
N GLY A 17 7.13 -8.62 -8.79
CA GLY A 17 8.13 -8.98 -9.77
C GLY A 17 9.49 -9.24 -9.13
N ASN A 18 10.51 -9.39 -9.98
CA ASN A 18 11.89 -9.54 -9.55
C ASN A 18 12.56 -8.17 -9.30
N PHE A 19 13.85 -8.20 -8.98
CA PHE A 19 14.64 -7.01 -8.67
C PHE A 19 14.69 -5.99 -9.82
N GLU A 20 14.83 -6.45 -11.07
CA GLU A 20 14.81 -5.55 -12.24
C GLU A 20 13.45 -4.89 -12.47
N TYR A 21 12.36 -5.64 -12.25
CA TYR A 21 11.01 -5.07 -12.26
C TYR A 21 10.89 -4.00 -11.17
N ALA A 22 11.34 -4.30 -9.94
CA ALA A 22 11.24 -3.37 -8.83
C ALA A 22 11.98 -2.05 -9.11
N GLN A 23 13.24 -2.13 -9.54
CA GLN A 23 14.01 -0.95 -9.92
C GLN A 23 13.39 -0.16 -11.07
N SER A 24 12.71 -0.85 -12.00
CA SER A 24 12.03 -0.18 -13.11
C SER A 24 10.85 0.64 -12.62
N VAL A 25 10.07 0.13 -11.65
CA VAL A 25 8.99 0.87 -11.01
C VAL A 25 9.53 2.11 -10.29
N ASP A 26 10.60 1.97 -9.49
CA ASP A 26 11.17 3.11 -8.75
C ASP A 26 11.70 4.22 -9.67
N ARG A 27 12.24 3.85 -10.82
CA ARG A 27 12.70 4.82 -11.83
C ARG A 27 11.54 5.54 -12.51
N LEU A 28 10.44 4.83 -12.80
CA LEU A 28 9.30 5.36 -13.53
C LEU A 28 8.31 6.12 -12.63
N VAL A 29 8.19 5.71 -11.36
CA VAL A 29 7.26 6.25 -10.37
C VAL A 29 8.00 6.46 -9.03
N PRO A 30 8.79 7.53 -8.90
CA PRO A 30 9.67 7.73 -7.74
C PRO A 30 8.91 7.97 -6.43
N ASN A 31 7.65 8.43 -6.49
CA ASN A 31 6.81 8.59 -5.30
C ASN A 31 5.94 7.33 -5.08
N THR A 32 6.58 6.18 -4.90
CA THR A 32 5.89 4.91 -4.61
C THR A 32 5.99 4.58 -3.13
N TRP A 33 4.85 4.40 -2.49
CA TRP A 33 4.71 4.16 -1.05
C TRP A 33 3.88 2.90 -0.79
N ARG A 34 4.42 1.99 0.02
CA ARG A 34 3.74 0.75 0.39
C ARG A 34 3.39 0.79 1.88
N ILE A 35 2.10 0.82 2.20
CA ILE A 35 1.63 0.84 3.58
C ILE A 35 1.43 -0.61 4.06
N VAL A 36 2.11 -0.97 5.15
CA VAL A 36 2.06 -2.33 5.71
C VAL A 36 1.65 -2.27 7.17
N HIS A 37 0.61 -3.03 7.52
CA HIS A 37 0.12 -3.15 8.89
C HIS A 37 0.74 -4.36 9.59
N LYS A 38 1.47 -4.09 10.67
CA LYS A 38 2.00 -5.08 11.62
C LYS A 38 2.70 -6.26 10.94
N PHE A 39 2.15 -7.48 11.02
CA PHE A 39 2.72 -8.68 10.43
C PHE A 39 1.85 -9.18 9.28
N ASP A 40 1.32 -8.28 8.46
CA ASP A 40 0.52 -8.58 7.27
C ASP A 40 1.21 -9.63 6.37
N LEU A 41 0.66 -10.84 6.36
CA LEU A 41 1.17 -11.96 5.56
C LEU A 41 1.22 -11.66 4.06
N VAL A 42 0.27 -10.90 3.53
CA VAL A 42 0.14 -10.66 2.09
C VAL A 42 1.31 -9.82 1.58
N ALA A 43 1.79 -8.87 2.39
CA ALA A 43 2.97 -8.07 2.05
C ALA A 43 4.25 -8.92 1.89
N HIS A 44 4.27 -10.14 2.42
CA HIS A 44 5.44 -11.01 2.40
C HIS A 44 5.32 -12.22 1.46
N VAL A 45 4.23 -12.31 0.67
CA VAL A 45 4.09 -13.32 -0.39
C VAL A 45 4.29 -12.70 -1.78
N PRO A 46 4.79 -13.47 -2.76
CA PRO A 46 5.59 -14.67 -2.57
C PRO A 46 6.84 -14.38 -1.73
N TYR A 47 7.31 -15.40 -1.01
CA TYR A 47 8.52 -15.28 -0.20
C TYR A 47 9.72 -15.00 -1.10
N CYS A 48 10.52 -14.01 -0.72
CA CYS A 48 11.80 -13.74 -1.36
C CYS A 48 12.85 -14.77 -0.92
N VAL A 49 13.95 -14.86 -1.65
CA VAL A 49 15.09 -15.70 -1.26
C VAL A 49 15.84 -15.02 -0.12
N GLY A 50 15.93 -15.71 1.03
CA GLY A 50 16.66 -15.25 2.21
C GLY A 50 15.82 -15.36 3.49
N LEU A 51 16.42 -15.84 4.58
CA LEU A 51 15.69 -16.10 5.84
C LEU A 51 15.27 -14.83 6.59
N ARG A 52 16.05 -13.75 6.50
CA ARG A 52 15.86 -12.49 7.26
C ARG A 52 15.98 -11.23 6.42
N THR A 53 16.54 -11.35 5.22
CA THR A 53 16.80 -10.24 4.30
C THR A 53 16.50 -10.76 2.91
N CYS A 54 15.65 -10.07 2.16
CA CYS A 54 15.42 -10.45 0.78
C CYS A 54 16.67 -10.21 -0.05
N GLN A 55 17.02 -11.20 -0.86
CA GLN A 55 18.10 -11.14 -1.81
C GLN A 55 17.50 -11.17 -3.22
N ASP A 56 18.13 -10.49 -4.15
CA ASP A 56 17.74 -10.46 -5.56
C ASP A 56 17.95 -11.81 -6.27
N PHE A 57 18.79 -12.70 -5.72
CA PHE A 57 19.09 -14.07 -6.19
C PHE A 57 19.17 -14.17 -7.73
N LEU A 58 20.19 -13.53 -8.30
CA LEU A 58 20.39 -13.45 -9.76
C LEU A 58 19.16 -12.94 -10.51
N ASN A 59 18.42 -12.00 -9.92
CA ASN A 59 17.19 -11.43 -10.47
C ASN A 59 16.03 -12.44 -10.67
N HIS A 60 16.05 -13.56 -9.94
CA HIS A 60 14.98 -14.55 -9.93
C HIS A 60 14.15 -14.55 -8.64
N SER A 61 14.61 -13.88 -7.58
CA SER A 61 13.80 -13.71 -6.37
C SER A 61 12.73 -12.64 -6.59
N PRO A 62 11.50 -12.85 -6.08
CA PRO A 62 10.55 -11.78 -5.88
C PRO A 62 11.18 -10.66 -5.03
N TYR A 63 10.90 -9.42 -5.40
CA TYR A 63 11.48 -8.24 -4.77
C TYR A 63 10.48 -7.08 -4.81
N HIS A 64 10.38 -6.34 -3.71
CA HIS A 64 9.53 -5.17 -3.59
C HIS A 64 10.15 -3.93 -4.26
N HIS A 65 9.29 -3.05 -4.74
CA HIS A 65 9.64 -1.68 -5.12
C HIS A 65 9.07 -0.69 -4.11
N GLY A 66 9.54 0.55 -4.17
CA GLY A 66 8.99 1.66 -3.41
C GLY A 66 9.27 1.60 -1.91
N THR A 67 9.10 2.75 -1.27
CA THR A 67 9.37 2.90 0.15
C THR A 67 8.22 2.34 0.99
N GLU A 68 8.55 1.41 1.90
CA GLU A 68 7.59 0.90 2.87
C GLU A 68 7.36 1.92 4.00
N VAL A 69 6.09 2.08 4.38
CA VAL A 69 5.65 2.73 5.60
C VAL A 69 5.00 1.67 6.48
N TRP A 70 5.70 1.27 7.53
CA TRP A 70 5.31 0.18 8.39
C TRP A 70 4.70 0.68 9.70
N TYR A 71 3.54 0.13 10.05
CA TYR A 71 2.87 0.39 11.32
C TYR A 71 2.99 -0.85 12.21
N PRO A 72 3.86 -0.86 13.23
CA PRO A 72 4.15 -2.05 14.02
C PRO A 72 3.04 -2.44 15.01
N THR A 73 2.06 -1.57 15.25
CA THR A 73 0.96 -1.75 16.21
C THR A 73 -0.38 -1.90 15.50
N SER A 74 -1.42 -1.18 15.92
CA SER A 74 -2.81 -1.41 15.51
C SER A 74 -3.28 -0.46 14.40
N MET A 75 -2.38 0.41 13.92
CA MET A 75 -2.65 1.48 12.96
C MET A 75 -3.83 2.38 13.39
N ASN A 76 -3.94 2.70 14.68
CA ASN A 76 -4.92 3.68 15.18
C ASN A 76 -4.46 5.12 14.93
N SER A 77 -5.37 6.09 15.10
CA SER A 77 -5.08 7.53 14.92
C SER A 77 -3.91 8.10 15.74
N THR A 78 -3.46 7.40 16.79
CA THR A 78 -2.34 7.79 17.65
C THR A 78 -1.08 6.93 17.47
N ASP A 79 -1.17 5.88 16.64
CA ASP A 79 -0.07 4.93 16.45
C ASP A 79 1.05 5.57 15.62
N LEU A 80 2.28 5.25 16.02
CA LEU A 80 3.47 5.65 15.29
C LEU A 80 3.72 4.71 14.11
N TYR A 81 4.29 5.26 13.05
CA TYR A 81 4.76 4.51 11.89
C TYR A 81 6.27 4.67 11.74
N ARG A 82 6.84 3.80 10.90
CA ARG A 82 8.23 3.86 10.49
C ARG A 82 8.31 3.91 8.97
N VAL A 83 9.07 4.89 8.46
CA VAL A 83 9.51 4.89 7.06
C VAL A 83 10.72 3.95 6.95
N CYS A 84 10.65 3.02 6.02
CA CYS A 84 11.61 1.94 5.86
C CYS A 84 12.60 2.27 4.75
N ASP A 85 13.64 3.00 5.12
CA ASP A 85 14.75 3.46 4.26
C ASP A 85 16.05 2.68 4.53
N GLY A 86 15.97 1.59 5.29
CA GLY A 86 17.10 0.74 5.64
C GLY A 86 17.55 -0.18 4.50
N LYS A 87 18.27 -1.24 4.89
CA LYS A 87 18.87 -2.20 3.95
C LYS A 87 18.31 -3.61 4.14
N PRO A 88 18.18 -4.39 3.07
CA PRO A 88 18.33 -3.98 1.65
C PRO A 88 17.23 -2.98 1.24
N LEU A 89 17.53 -2.11 0.27
CA LEU A 89 16.58 -1.07 -0.16
C LEU A 89 15.28 -1.71 -0.65
N ASP A 90 14.13 -1.10 -0.35
CA ASP A 90 12.77 -1.60 -0.67
C ASP A 90 12.36 -2.88 0.09
N GLU A 91 13.28 -3.51 0.81
CA GLU A 91 13.10 -4.76 1.54
C GLU A 91 13.75 -4.66 2.95
N ASP A 92 13.69 -3.48 3.60
CA ASP A 92 14.38 -3.16 4.86
C ASP A 92 14.17 -4.25 5.91
N ALA A 93 15.25 -4.96 6.25
CA ALA A 93 15.22 -6.09 7.17
C ALA A 93 14.89 -5.70 8.62
N LYS A 94 14.86 -4.40 8.93
CA LYS A 94 14.48 -3.88 10.23
C LYS A 94 13.01 -3.44 10.30
N CYS A 95 12.26 -3.53 9.21
CA CYS A 95 10.82 -3.25 9.17
C CYS A 95 10.01 -4.56 9.21
N SER A 96 8.85 -4.62 8.55
CA SER A 96 7.96 -5.79 8.54
C SER A 96 8.68 -7.09 8.10
N ASN A 97 9.66 -6.96 7.20
CA ASN A 97 10.52 -8.06 6.73
C ASN A 97 11.39 -8.71 7.81
N GLY A 98 11.61 -8.05 8.95
CA GLY A 98 12.45 -8.58 10.03
C GLY A 98 11.82 -9.71 10.84
N HIS A 99 10.55 -10.04 10.57
CA HIS A 99 9.75 -10.97 11.35
C HIS A 99 9.65 -12.36 10.70
N LEU A 100 9.44 -13.39 11.52
CA LEU A 100 9.34 -14.79 11.07
C LEU A 100 7.90 -15.31 11.00
N PHE A 101 6.97 -14.60 11.62
CA PHE A 101 5.58 -15.02 11.75
C PHE A 101 4.70 -13.87 11.28
N TYR A 102 3.73 -14.23 10.42
CA TYR A 102 2.82 -13.30 9.80
C TYR A 102 1.37 -13.74 10.03
N ASN A 103 0.44 -12.78 10.01
CA ASN A 103 -0.98 -13.02 10.22
C ASN A 103 -1.81 -12.37 9.11
N ILE A 104 -2.80 -13.10 8.60
CA ILE A 104 -3.79 -12.57 7.66
C ILE A 104 -4.71 -11.54 8.31
N ASP A 105 -4.97 -11.63 9.62
CA ASP A 105 -5.84 -10.66 10.31
C ASP A 105 -5.29 -9.23 10.29
N ASP A 106 -3.96 -9.11 10.23
CA ASP A 106 -3.27 -7.82 10.14
C ASP A 106 -3.46 -7.22 8.73
N HIS A 107 -3.58 -8.04 7.68
CA HIS A 107 -3.95 -7.59 6.33
C HIS A 107 -5.38 -7.05 6.24
N LEU A 108 -6.30 -7.60 7.02
CA LEU A 108 -7.72 -7.28 6.90
C LEU A 108 -8.09 -5.93 7.52
N ARG A 109 -7.16 -5.22 8.16
CA ARG A 109 -7.42 -3.98 8.89
C ARG A 109 -6.40 -2.91 8.55
N TYR A 110 -6.88 -1.74 8.15
CA TYR A 110 -6.07 -0.55 7.92
C TYR A 110 -6.80 0.67 8.49
N PHE A 111 -6.10 1.50 9.27
CA PHE A 111 -6.65 2.70 9.91
C PHE A 111 -7.97 2.47 10.67
N GLU A 112 -7.99 1.44 11.53
CA GLU A 112 -9.16 1.05 12.34
C GLU A 112 -10.38 0.59 11.50
N LYS A 113 -10.22 0.42 10.18
CA LYS A 113 -11.26 -0.09 9.29
C LYS A 113 -10.94 -1.51 8.87
N HIS A 114 -11.89 -2.41 9.07
CA HIS A 114 -11.85 -3.71 8.41
C HIS A 114 -12.13 -3.50 6.91
N VAL A 115 -11.23 -3.96 6.05
CA VAL A 115 -11.26 -3.68 4.62
C VAL A 115 -12.54 -4.21 3.97
N SER A 116 -12.95 -5.44 4.30
CA SER A 116 -14.21 -6.02 3.79
C SER A 116 -15.44 -5.26 4.27
N ASP A 117 -15.57 -4.98 5.57
CA ASP A 117 -16.73 -4.24 6.12
C ASP A 117 -16.84 -2.85 5.49
N TYR A 118 -15.71 -2.17 5.31
CA TYR A 118 -15.65 -0.86 4.64
C TYR A 118 -16.13 -0.97 3.18
N GLY A 119 -15.69 -1.98 2.45
CA GLY A 119 -16.13 -2.28 1.09
C GLY A 119 -17.62 -2.59 0.99
N ILE A 120 -18.11 -3.50 1.84
CA ILE A 120 -19.52 -3.92 1.91
C ILE A 120 -20.43 -2.73 2.23
N ALA A 121 -19.99 -1.82 3.10
CA ALA A 121 -20.71 -0.59 3.42
C ALA A 121 -20.73 0.43 2.27
N GLY A 122 -20.14 0.13 1.11
CA GLY A 122 -20.08 1.03 -0.04
C GLY A 122 -19.06 2.15 0.12
N CYS A 123 -18.07 1.96 0.99
CA CYS A 123 -16.99 2.91 1.26
C CYS A 123 -17.51 4.30 1.67
N PRO A 124 -18.18 4.39 2.83
CA PRO A 124 -18.77 5.64 3.29
C PRO A 124 -17.69 6.68 3.55
N ILE A 125 -17.89 7.90 3.02
CA ILE A 125 -17.04 9.06 3.27
C ILE A 125 -17.38 9.60 4.67
N ASP A 126 -16.37 9.87 5.51
CA ASP A 126 -16.60 10.52 6.80
C ASP A 126 -17.26 11.90 6.58
N PRO A 127 -18.40 12.21 7.22
CA PRO A 127 -19.05 13.51 7.11
C PRO A 127 -18.11 14.69 7.37
N LYS A 128 -17.15 14.56 8.29
CA LYS A 128 -16.16 15.61 8.59
C LYS A 128 -15.17 15.82 7.44
N ILE A 129 -14.82 14.76 6.73
CA ILE A 129 -13.98 14.82 5.52
C ILE A 129 -14.79 15.39 4.35
N SER A 130 -16.07 15.06 4.25
CA SER A 130 -16.97 15.63 3.24
C SER A 130 -17.03 17.16 3.34
N GLU A 131 -17.09 17.70 4.56
CA GLU A 131 -17.05 19.15 4.82
C GLU A 131 -15.69 19.76 4.48
N ALA A 132 -14.59 19.09 4.82
CA ALA A 132 -13.24 19.55 4.48
C ALA A 132 -12.99 19.60 2.95
N ILE A 133 -13.39 18.54 2.22
CA ILE A 133 -13.29 18.45 0.75
C ILE A 133 -14.14 19.52 0.06
N VAL A 134 -15.34 19.79 0.59
CA VAL A 134 -16.22 20.86 0.09
C VAL A 134 -15.59 22.23 0.37
N SER A 135 -14.94 22.43 1.51
CA SER A 135 -14.29 23.70 1.87
C SER A 135 -13.01 23.99 1.07
N HIS A 136 -12.18 22.96 0.79
CA HIS A 136 -10.95 23.11 0.01
C HIS A 136 -11.20 23.37 -1.48
N ARG A 137 -12.34 22.92 -2.02
CA ARG A 137 -12.77 23.27 -3.39
C ARG A 137 -13.09 24.76 -3.57
N TYR A 138 -13.24 25.52 -2.49
CA TYR A 138 -13.55 26.96 -2.52
C TYR A 138 -12.36 27.90 -2.28
N ARG A 139 -11.16 27.40 -1.91
CA ARG A 139 -9.99 28.25 -1.66
C ARG A 139 -9.00 28.20 -2.82
N LYS A 140 -8.94 29.29 -3.60
CA LYS A 140 -7.81 29.52 -4.53
C LYS A 140 -6.51 29.70 -3.73
N PRO A 141 -5.39 29.07 -4.13
CA PRO A 141 -4.14 29.19 -3.38
C PRO A 141 -3.55 30.59 -3.55
N ALA A 142 -3.33 31.29 -2.44
CA ALA A 142 -2.57 32.53 -2.40
C ALA A 142 -1.06 32.20 -2.40
N ARG A 143 -0.34 32.71 -3.41
CA ARG A 143 1.13 32.61 -3.51
C ARG A 143 1.80 33.36 -2.36
N ARG A 144 2.63 32.69 -1.56
CA ARG A 144 3.66 33.36 -0.76
C ARG A 144 4.89 32.47 -0.56
N TYR A 145 5.95 32.77 -1.30
CA TYR A 145 7.29 32.24 -1.08
C TYR A 145 7.90 32.91 0.16
N ARG A 146 8.45 32.12 1.09
CA ARG A 146 9.45 32.59 2.05
C ARG A 146 10.44 31.48 2.38
N ASN A 147 11.73 31.80 2.22
CA ASN A 147 12.88 30.97 2.56
C ASN A 147 13.03 30.82 4.09
N ARG A 148 13.33 29.61 4.59
CA ARG A 148 13.92 29.37 5.92
C ARG A 148 14.97 28.24 5.87
N PRO A 149 15.99 28.28 6.76
CA PRO A 149 17.14 27.39 6.70
C PRO A 149 16.90 26.04 7.40
N ARG A 150 17.71 25.07 6.98
CA ARG A 150 17.66 23.62 7.24
C ARG A 150 18.34 23.26 8.58
N PHE A 151 17.63 22.69 9.56
CA PHE A 151 18.21 21.89 10.65
C PHE A 151 17.22 20.86 11.23
N LEU A 152 17.81 19.76 11.70
CA LEU A 152 17.28 18.49 12.25
C LEU A 152 16.10 18.61 13.22
N ASN A 153 15.32 17.51 13.29
CA ASN A 153 14.11 17.24 14.08
C ASN A 153 12.82 17.84 13.49
N GLN A 154 12.30 17.20 12.45
CA GLN A 154 10.99 17.53 11.90
C GLN A 154 9.89 16.72 12.62
N THR A 155 9.04 17.41 13.36
CA THR A 155 7.63 17.04 13.50
C THR A 155 6.92 17.26 12.17
N LEU A 156 5.83 16.51 11.94
CA LEU A 156 4.94 16.44 10.75
C LEU A 156 4.31 17.78 10.27
N GLU A 157 5.08 18.87 10.20
CA GLU A 157 4.62 20.16 9.65
C GLU A 157 5.15 20.48 8.24
N ASP A 158 6.10 19.69 7.72
CA ASP A 158 6.61 19.86 6.34
C ASP A 158 6.21 18.74 5.36
N MET A 159 5.28 17.85 5.74
CA MET A 159 4.69 16.91 4.79
C MET A 159 3.22 17.26 4.53
N PRO A 160 2.92 17.94 3.41
CA PRO A 160 1.59 17.99 2.78
C PRO A 160 0.99 16.60 2.44
N GLU A 161 1.66 15.53 2.86
CA GLU A 161 1.31 14.13 2.67
C GLU A 161 0.09 13.69 3.50
N LEU A 162 -0.31 14.36 4.58
CA LEU A 162 -1.46 13.89 5.38
C LEU A 162 -2.82 14.11 4.71
N GLU A 163 -3.02 15.18 3.94
CA GLU A 163 -4.26 15.34 3.15
C GLU A 163 -4.26 14.47 1.89
N ALA A 164 -3.09 14.19 1.30
CA ALA A 164 -2.97 13.32 0.13
C ALA A 164 -3.13 11.84 0.49
N ILE A 165 -2.55 11.39 1.61
CA ILE A 165 -2.71 10.04 2.13
C ILE A 165 -4.14 9.82 2.64
N ALA A 166 -4.78 10.82 3.27
CA ALA A 166 -6.20 10.77 3.64
C ALA A 166 -7.17 10.84 2.42
N MET A 167 -6.82 11.57 1.35
CA MET A 167 -7.61 11.62 0.12
C MET A 167 -7.50 10.34 -0.72
N ILE A 168 -6.34 9.66 -0.70
CA ILE A 168 -6.09 8.43 -1.46
C ILE A 168 -6.68 7.22 -0.73
N THR A 169 -6.72 7.19 0.61
CA THR A 169 -7.30 6.08 1.37
C THR A 169 -8.83 6.01 1.33
N GLU A 170 -9.58 7.10 1.11
CA GLU A 170 -11.04 6.98 1.04
C GLU A 170 -11.54 6.75 -0.39
N VAL A 171 -11.05 7.48 -1.39
CA VAL A 171 -11.54 7.37 -2.78
C VAL A 171 -10.89 6.22 -3.56
N ALA A 172 -9.60 5.91 -3.32
CA ALA A 172 -8.95 4.79 -4.01
C ALA A 172 -9.34 3.43 -3.41
N MET A 173 -9.54 3.36 -2.08
CA MET A 173 -10.13 2.17 -1.45
C MET A 173 -11.60 1.99 -1.87
N THR A 174 -12.35 3.06 -2.16
CA THR A 174 -13.72 2.97 -2.73
C THR A 174 -13.78 2.23 -4.07
N ARG A 175 -12.72 2.33 -4.89
CA ARG A 175 -12.63 1.59 -6.15
C ARG A 175 -12.04 0.20 -5.96
N TRP A 176 -10.94 0.10 -5.21
CA TRP A 176 -10.27 -1.18 -4.97
C TRP A 176 -11.16 -2.18 -4.21
N ALA A 177 -11.94 -1.74 -3.21
CA ALA A 177 -12.83 -2.62 -2.46
C ALA A 177 -13.97 -3.18 -3.32
N LYS A 178 -14.45 -2.44 -4.33
CA LYS A 178 -15.44 -2.95 -5.29
C LYS A 178 -14.83 -4.05 -6.16
N ASP A 179 -13.65 -3.80 -6.72
CA ASP A 179 -12.98 -4.75 -7.62
C ASP A 179 -12.48 -6.01 -6.87
N TYR A 180 -12.00 -5.86 -5.63
CA TYR A 180 -11.53 -6.97 -4.79
C TYR A 180 -12.70 -7.85 -4.30
N VAL A 181 -13.81 -7.24 -3.87
CA VAL A 181 -15.01 -7.99 -3.46
C VAL A 181 -15.58 -8.76 -4.65
N GLU A 182 -15.70 -8.14 -5.84
CA GLU A 182 -16.14 -8.84 -7.05
C GLU A 182 -15.19 -9.99 -7.42
N TYR A 183 -13.87 -9.78 -7.36
CA TYR A 183 -12.88 -10.81 -7.66
C TYR A 183 -12.94 -12.02 -6.71
N VAL A 184 -12.99 -11.78 -5.39
CA VAL A 184 -13.04 -12.83 -4.37
C VAL A 184 -14.39 -13.54 -4.38
N TRP A 185 -15.48 -12.79 -4.58
CA TRP A 185 -16.84 -13.33 -4.70
C TRP A 185 -16.97 -14.24 -5.93
N ASP A 186 -16.49 -13.80 -7.09
CA ASP A 186 -16.48 -14.59 -8.32
C ASP A 186 -15.58 -15.82 -8.21
N TRP A 187 -14.40 -15.70 -7.59
CA TRP A 187 -13.51 -16.82 -7.35
C TRP A 187 -14.16 -17.88 -6.45
N TRP A 188 -14.80 -17.46 -5.36
CA TRP A 188 -15.48 -18.35 -4.43
C TRP A 188 -16.71 -19.02 -5.06
N HIS A 189 -17.51 -18.26 -5.83
CA HIS A 189 -18.65 -18.81 -6.54
C HIS A 189 -18.24 -19.79 -7.64
N ARG A 190 -17.16 -19.51 -8.39
CA ARG A 190 -16.62 -20.48 -9.37
C ARG A 190 -16.21 -21.79 -8.69
N LYS A 191 -15.59 -21.73 -7.50
CA LYS A 191 -15.19 -22.93 -6.75
C LYS A 191 -16.35 -23.73 -6.15
N ASN A 192 -17.46 -23.08 -5.80
CA ASN A 192 -18.61 -23.74 -5.18
C ASN A 192 -19.77 -24.09 -6.13
N SER A 193 -19.76 -23.56 -7.37
CA SER A 193 -20.82 -23.85 -8.36
C SER A 193 -20.47 -25.02 -9.29
N THR A 194 -19.19 -25.34 -9.44
CA THR A 194 -18.74 -26.52 -10.21
C THR A 194 -18.27 -27.60 -9.26
N GLY A 195 -19.22 -28.44 -8.81
CA GLY A 195 -18.85 -29.77 -8.32
C GLY A 195 -18.29 -30.57 -9.48
N GLY A 196 -16.98 -30.58 -9.68
CA GLY A 196 -16.36 -31.32 -10.77
C GLY A 196 -14.88 -31.03 -10.96
N ASP A 197 -14.09 -32.10 -10.83
CA ASP A 197 -12.72 -32.25 -11.29
C ASP A 197 -12.60 -31.86 -12.78
N GLY A 198 -11.69 -30.96 -13.13
CA GLY A 198 -11.54 -30.51 -14.53
C GLY A 198 -10.59 -29.32 -14.76
N GLY A 199 -9.35 -29.65 -15.14
CA GLY A 199 -8.55 -28.86 -16.10
C GLY A 199 -7.79 -27.65 -15.57
N GLU A 200 -6.46 -27.77 -15.52
CA GLU A 200 -5.51 -26.66 -15.42
C GLU A 200 -5.59 -25.77 -16.67
N GLU A 201 -6.43 -24.75 -16.68
CA GLU A 201 -6.25 -23.60 -17.57
C GLU A 201 -5.85 -22.37 -16.75
N GLU A 202 -4.65 -21.84 -17.03
CA GLU A 202 -4.15 -20.63 -16.38
C GLU A 202 -5.07 -19.44 -16.66
N PRO A 203 -5.40 -18.61 -15.65
CA PRO A 203 -6.25 -17.46 -15.86
C PRO A 203 -5.51 -16.33 -16.59
N PHE A 204 -6.12 -15.92 -17.70
CA PHE A 204 -5.95 -14.69 -18.47
C PHE A 204 -5.20 -13.54 -17.77
N ARG A 205 -4.03 -13.15 -18.33
CA ARG A 205 -3.35 -11.88 -18.03
C ARG A 205 -4.15 -10.71 -18.63
N PRO A 206 -4.53 -9.67 -17.87
CA PRO A 206 -5.03 -8.43 -18.46
C PRO A 206 -3.92 -7.80 -19.32
N SER A 207 -4.24 -7.46 -20.57
CA SER A 207 -3.33 -6.73 -21.46
C SER A 207 -3.38 -5.24 -21.17
N TRP A 208 -2.60 -4.75 -20.21
CA TRP A 208 -2.22 -3.34 -20.08
C TRP A 208 -0.81 -3.22 -19.51
#